data_AF-A0A820MND3-F1
#
_entry.id   AF-A0A820MND3-F1
#
_cell.length_a   1.000
_cell.length_b   1.000
_cell.length_c   1.000
_cell.angle_alpha   90.00
_cell.angle_beta   90.00
_cell.angle_gamma   90.00
#
_symmetry.space_group_name_H-M   'P 1'
#
loop_
_entity.id
_entity.type
_entity.pdbx_description
1 polymer ?
#
loop_
_entity_poly.entity_id
_entity_poly.type
_entity_poly.pdbx_seq_one_letter_code
_entity_poly.pdbx_strand_id
1 'polypeptide(L)'
;MIIFVDNKFKRHASIIAPVLRHSKVTDNFDIIIDCTDKLLNIWRNSPNEYVHVNIVQQTQNLLLAIFGFIAFDYDLEAFDSDVSPCKNEFVQTFRELLSLFDIALYWPSALLAICFKMHPRIRRLKVILERNLFQIMKNELNERSESIS
;
A
#
# COMPACT_ATOMS: atom_id res chain seq x y z
N MET A 1 -1.47 22.38 16.87
CA MET A 1 -1.67 22.34 15.41
C MET A 1 -3.08 21.80 15.15
N ILE A 2 -4.06 22.69 15.02
CA ILE A 2 -5.46 22.30 14.74
C ILE A 2 -5.58 22.23 13.22
N ILE A 3 -5.59 21.01 12.68
CA ILE A 3 -5.87 20.80 11.25
C ILE A 3 -7.34 21.15 11.07
N PHE A 4 -7.64 22.21 10.32
CA PHE A 4 -9.00 22.49 9.86
C PHE A 4 -9.41 21.36 8.90
N VAL A 5 -10.02 20.33 9.47
CA VAL A 5 -10.52 19.19 8.73
C VAL A 5 -11.76 19.62 7.96
N ASP A 6 -11.60 19.84 6.66
CA ASP A 6 -12.65 20.24 5.72
C ASP A 6 -13.86 19.28 5.78
N ASN A 7 -15.07 19.78 5.52
CA ASN A 7 -16.30 18.99 5.52
C ASN A 7 -16.24 17.83 4.51
N LYS A 8 -15.48 17.99 3.43
CA LYS A 8 -15.19 16.91 2.49
C LYS A 8 -14.43 15.76 3.15
N PHE A 9 -13.40 16.05 3.95
CA PHE A 9 -12.67 15.02 4.69
C PHE A 9 -13.59 14.28 5.65
N LYS A 10 -14.42 14.99 6.42
CA LYS A 10 -15.36 14.35 7.35
C LYS A 10 -16.27 13.34 6.67
N ARG A 11 -16.75 13.66 5.45
CA ARG A 11 -17.59 12.75 4.65
C ARG A 11 -16.85 11.50 4.15
N HIS A 12 -15.60 11.64 3.72
CA HIS A 12 -14.81 10.48 3.30
C HIS A 12 -14.41 9.63 4.53
N ALA A 13 -14.00 10.29 5.61
CA ALA A 13 -13.66 9.63 6.86
C ALA A 13 -14.85 8.88 7.46
N SER A 14 -16.09 9.39 7.37
CA SER A 14 -17.26 8.65 7.88
C SER A 14 -17.56 7.36 7.11
N ILE A 15 -17.13 7.27 5.84
CA ILE A 15 -17.28 6.07 5.00
C ILE A 15 -16.13 5.08 5.26
N ILE A 16 -14.91 5.59 5.45
CA ILE A 16 -13.70 4.76 5.63
C ILE A 16 -13.54 4.29 7.08
N ALA A 17 -13.85 5.13 8.07
CA ALA A 17 -13.65 4.81 9.49
C ALA A 17 -14.36 3.51 9.94
N PRO A 18 -15.58 3.17 9.48
CA PRO A 18 -16.21 1.89 9.77
C PRO A 18 -15.45 0.69 9.18
N VAL A 19 -14.73 0.86 8.07
CA VAL A 19 -13.87 -0.19 7.47
C VAL A 19 -12.65 -0.45 8.35
N LEU A 20 -12.14 0.60 9.00
CA LEU A 20 -10.99 0.55 9.90
C LEU A 20 -11.36 0.21 11.36
N ARG A 21 -12.62 -0.13 11.66
CA ARG A 21 -13.01 -0.55 13.01
C ARG A 21 -12.44 -1.92 13.33
N HIS A 22 -11.97 -2.06 14.57
CA HIS A 22 -11.31 -3.24 15.11
C HIS A 22 -12.02 -4.58 14.81
N SER A 23 -13.37 -4.59 14.75
CA SER A 23 -14.14 -5.79 14.45
C SER A 23 -13.97 -6.33 13.04
N LYS A 24 -13.62 -5.49 12.06
CA LYS A 24 -13.31 -5.94 10.69
C LYS A 24 -11.85 -6.34 10.52
N VAL A 25 -10.96 -5.78 11.34
CA VAL A 25 -9.54 -6.16 11.35
C VAL A 25 -9.37 -7.56 11.91
N THR A 26 -10.16 -7.92 12.93
CA THR A 26 -10.13 -9.28 13.51
C THR A 26 -10.52 -10.37 12.50
N ASP A 27 -11.42 -10.06 11.58
CA ASP A 27 -11.85 -10.99 10.52
C ASP A 27 -10.74 -11.27 9.49
N ASN A 28 -9.70 -10.43 9.48
CA ASN A 28 -8.55 -10.53 8.58
C ASN A 28 -7.27 -11.01 9.29
N PHE A 29 -7.38 -11.55 10.52
CA PHE A 29 -6.21 -12.04 11.26
C PHE A 29 -5.48 -13.16 10.51
N ASP A 30 -6.22 -14.07 9.89
CA ASP A 30 -5.63 -15.18 9.13
C ASP A 30 -4.76 -14.67 7.98
N ILE A 31 -5.20 -13.63 7.27
CA ILE A 31 -4.42 -12.97 6.20
C ILE A 31 -3.14 -12.34 6.75
N ILE A 32 -3.22 -11.69 7.91
CA ILE A 32 -2.05 -11.07 8.56
C ILE A 32 -1.04 -12.16 8.96
N ILE A 33 -1.53 -13.28 9.50
CA ILE A 33 -0.69 -14.43 9.89
C ILE A 33 -0.04 -15.02 8.65
N ASP A 34 -0.80 -15.29 7.58
CA ASP A 34 -0.27 -15.85 6.33
C ASP A 34 0.81 -14.95 5.71
N CYS A 35 0.58 -13.64 5.67
CA CYS A 35 1.59 -12.69 5.18
C CYS A 35 2.85 -12.67 6.07
N THR A 36 2.67 -12.81 7.38
CA THR A 36 3.79 -12.86 8.34
C THR A 36 4.57 -14.17 8.20
N ASP A 37 3.89 -15.30 8.02
CA ASP A 37 4.52 -16.61 7.79
C ASP A 37 5.29 -16.65 6.48
N LYS A 38 4.75 -16.04 5.40
CA LYS A 38 5.50 -15.82 4.15
C LYS A 38 6.81 -15.07 4.41
N LEU A 39 6.77 -13.97 5.18
CA LEU A 39 7.97 -13.21 5.53
C LEU A 39 8.96 -14.04 6.38
N LEU A 40 8.48 -14.75 7.40
CA LEU A 40 9.31 -15.59 8.26
C LEU A 40 9.96 -16.73 7.47
N ASN A 41 9.26 -17.31 6.50
CA ASN A 41 9.83 -18.33 5.62
C ASN A 41 10.95 -17.75 4.75
N ILE A 42 10.80 -16.54 4.23
CA ILE A 42 11.88 -15.84 3.49
C ILE A 42 13.09 -15.63 4.41
N TRP A 43 12.89 -15.18 5.65
CA TRP A 43 13.97 -15.01 6.62
C TRP A 43 14.68 -16.30 6.98
N ARG A 44 13.93 -17.40 7.16
CA ARG A 44 14.49 -18.72 7.47
C ARG A 44 15.28 -19.32 6.30
N ASN A 45 14.86 -19.01 5.07
CA ASN A 45 15.47 -19.55 3.85
C ASN A 45 16.59 -18.67 3.30
N SER A 46 16.74 -17.44 3.81
CA SER A 46 17.81 -16.52 3.43
C SER A 46 19.12 -16.88 4.13
N PRO A 47 20.27 -16.85 3.43
CA PRO A 47 21.56 -17.02 4.08
C PRO A 47 21.77 -15.93 5.14
N ASN A 48 22.19 -16.33 6.33
CA ASN A 48 22.21 -15.60 7.61
C ASN A 48 22.80 -14.16 7.63
N GLU A 49 23.34 -13.65 6.53
CA GLU A 49 23.96 -12.33 6.45
C GLU A 49 23.02 -11.18 6.01
N TYR A 50 21.89 -11.48 5.35
CA TYR A 50 21.06 -10.45 4.70
C TYR A 50 19.78 -10.03 5.45
N VAL A 51 19.34 -10.81 6.44
CA VAL A 51 18.05 -10.57 7.13
C VAL A 51 18.03 -9.23 7.87
N HIS A 52 19.16 -8.82 8.45
CA HIS A 52 19.24 -7.60 9.26
C HIS A 52 19.45 -6.32 8.46
N VAL A 53 19.93 -6.40 7.22
CA VAL A 53 20.32 -5.22 6.44
C VAL A 53 19.11 -4.52 5.82
N ASN A 54 17.98 -5.23 5.65
CA ASN A 54 16.82 -4.71 4.91
C ASN A 54 15.46 -4.89 5.60
N ILE A 55 15.45 -4.96 6.94
CA ILE A 55 14.23 -5.21 7.72
C ILE A 55 13.13 -4.16 7.51
N VAL A 56 13.53 -2.89 7.27
CA VAL A 56 12.60 -1.79 7.00
C VAL A 56 11.83 -2.04 5.71
N GLN A 57 12.52 -2.36 4.62
CA GLN A 57 11.89 -2.63 3.33
C GLN A 57 11.01 -3.88 3.39
N GLN A 58 11.48 -4.93 4.08
CA GLN A 58 10.72 -6.16 4.25
C GLN A 58 9.44 -5.94 5.06
N THR A 59 9.48 -5.11 6.09
CA THR A 59 8.29 -4.72 6.87
C THR A 59 7.33 -3.85 6.06
N GLN A 60 7.86 -2.93 5.24
CA GLN A 60 7.04 -2.15 4.30
C GLN A 60 6.35 -3.04 3.27
N ASN A 61 7.03 -4.08 2.77
CA ASN A 61 6.46 -5.05 1.84
C ASN A 61 5.37 -5.91 2.52
N LEU A 62 5.60 -6.32 3.77
CA LEU A 62 4.61 -7.02 4.58
C LEU A 62 3.35 -6.17 4.75
N LEU A 63 3.50 -4.91 5.16
CA LEU A 63 2.37 -3.99 5.29
C LEU A 63 1.64 -3.81 3.96
N LEU A 64 2.38 -3.65 2.86
CA LEU A 64 1.77 -3.50 1.54
C LEU A 64 0.99 -4.75 1.12
N ALA A 65 1.52 -5.95 1.35
CA ALA A 65 0.82 -7.21 1.08
C ALA A 65 -0.49 -7.29 1.90
N ILE A 66 -0.41 -7.02 3.21
CA ILE A 66 -1.59 -7.01 4.10
C ILE A 66 -2.62 -5.99 3.60
N PHE A 67 -2.20 -4.79 3.21
CA PHE A 67 -3.12 -3.79 2.66
C PHE A 67 -3.72 -4.22 1.32
N GLY A 68 -2.95 -4.87 0.45
CA GLY A 68 -3.44 -5.44 -0.81
C GLY A 68 -4.60 -6.39 -0.58
N PHE A 69 -4.41 -7.37 0.32
CA PHE A 69 -5.44 -8.33 0.66
C PHE A 69 -6.63 -7.70 1.39
N ILE A 70 -6.41 -6.91 2.44
CA ILE A 70 -7.52 -6.38 3.25
C ILE A 70 -8.35 -5.33 2.48
N ALA A 71 -7.70 -4.47 1.69
CA ALA A 71 -8.40 -3.37 1.04
C ALA A 71 -8.94 -3.74 -0.35
N PHE A 72 -8.32 -4.71 -1.03
CA PHE A 72 -8.61 -5.02 -2.43
C PHE A 72 -8.77 -6.51 -2.74
N ASP A 73 -8.66 -7.40 -1.74
CA ASP A 73 -8.64 -8.87 -1.91
C ASP A 73 -7.62 -9.34 -2.97
N TYR A 74 -6.51 -8.60 -3.10
CA TYR A 74 -5.57 -8.74 -4.21
C TYR A 74 -4.15 -8.99 -3.71
N ASP A 75 -3.51 -10.06 -4.20
CA ASP A 75 -2.09 -10.32 -3.93
C ASP A 75 -1.22 -9.35 -4.76
N LEU A 76 -0.57 -8.43 -4.06
CA LEU A 76 0.33 -7.47 -4.69
C LEU A 76 1.71 -8.05 -5.05
N GLU A 77 1.97 -9.34 -4.77
CA GLU A 77 3.24 -10.02 -5.01
C GLU A 77 4.43 -9.27 -4.37
N ALA A 78 4.19 -8.62 -3.22
CA ALA A 78 5.15 -7.70 -2.61
C ALA A 78 6.44 -8.38 -2.10
N PHE A 79 6.47 -9.72 -2.04
CA PHE A 79 7.56 -10.54 -1.52
C PHE A 79 8.45 -11.17 -2.60
N ASP A 80 8.09 -11.13 -3.88
CA ASP A 80 8.76 -11.85 -4.99
C ASP A 80 10.07 -11.19 -5.50
N SER A 81 10.75 -10.41 -4.64
CA SER A 81 11.84 -9.52 -5.07
C SER A 81 13.19 -10.18 -5.35
N ASP A 82 13.35 -11.49 -5.17
CA ASP A 82 14.69 -12.10 -5.16
C ASP A 82 15.24 -12.49 -6.56
N VAL A 83 14.48 -12.34 -7.66
CA VAL A 83 14.96 -12.75 -9.01
C VAL A 83 14.67 -11.76 -10.15
N SER A 84 13.98 -10.63 -9.93
CA SER A 84 13.69 -9.67 -11.01
C SER A 84 13.38 -8.28 -10.45
N PRO A 85 13.56 -7.16 -11.20
CA PRO A 85 12.91 -5.91 -10.83
C PRO A 85 11.43 -6.20 -10.60
N CYS A 86 10.95 -5.84 -9.40
CA CYS A 86 9.59 -6.07 -8.91
C CYS A 86 8.58 -6.01 -10.07
N LYS A 87 8.01 -7.16 -10.48
CA LYS A 87 7.15 -7.24 -11.68
C LYS A 87 5.93 -6.32 -11.58
N ASN A 88 5.51 -6.02 -10.35
CA ASN A 88 4.34 -5.21 -10.08
C ASN A 88 4.67 -3.71 -10.12
N GLU A 89 4.33 -3.07 -11.25
CA GLU A 89 4.47 -1.63 -11.48
C GLU A 89 3.78 -0.80 -10.38
N PHE A 90 2.70 -1.30 -9.79
CA PHE A 90 2.02 -0.64 -8.67
C PHE A 90 2.91 -0.60 -7.41
N VAL A 91 3.51 -1.73 -7.02
CA VAL A 91 4.37 -1.82 -5.84
C VAL A 91 5.58 -0.90 -5.99
N GLN A 92 6.21 -0.90 -7.18
CA GLN A 92 7.33 -0.01 -7.47
C GLN A 92 6.93 1.47 -7.39
N THR A 93 5.83 1.85 -8.05
CA THR A 93 5.28 3.21 -8.03
C THR A 93 4.93 3.66 -6.61
N PHE A 94 4.35 2.77 -5.81
CA PHE A 94 3.98 3.04 -4.43
C PHE A 94 5.20 3.24 -3.54
N ARG A 95 6.26 2.43 -3.70
CA ARG A 95 7.53 2.64 -2.98
C ARG A 95 8.18 3.97 -3.33
N GLU A 96 8.20 4.33 -4.62
CA GLU A 96 8.71 5.64 -5.05
C GLU A 96 7.92 6.78 -4.42
N LEU A 97 6.59 6.64 -4.34
CA LEU A 97 5.73 7.61 -3.67
C LEU A 97 6.02 7.70 -2.16
N LEU A 98 6.14 6.56 -1.46
CA LEU A 98 6.46 6.53 -0.03
C LEU A 98 7.80 7.18 0.28
N SER A 99 8.82 6.94 -0.54
CA SER A 99 10.14 7.58 -0.37
C SER A 99 10.06 9.11 -0.46
N LEU A 100 9.15 9.64 -1.27
CA LEU A 100 8.88 11.07 -1.37
C LEU A 100 8.10 11.58 -0.15
N PHE A 101 7.24 10.75 0.44
CA PHE A 101 6.53 11.07 1.69
C PHE A 101 7.46 11.16 2.89
N ASP A 102 8.46 10.29 3.00
CA ASP A 102 9.45 10.34 4.09
C ASP A 102 10.21 11.67 4.10
N ILE A 103 10.58 12.18 2.91
CA ILE A 103 11.21 13.49 2.75
C ILE A 103 10.20 14.61 3.03
N ALA A 104 8.96 14.43 2.56
CA ALA A 104 7.90 15.41 2.71
C ALA A 104 7.50 15.62 4.19
N LEU A 105 7.60 14.60 5.03
CA LEU A 105 7.18 14.68 6.44
C LEU A 105 7.92 15.79 7.22
N TYR A 106 9.14 16.12 6.81
CA TYR A 106 9.99 17.12 7.45
C TYR A 106 9.83 18.54 6.87
N TRP A 107 8.98 18.72 5.85
CA TRP A 107 8.86 20.01 5.16
C TRP A 107 7.63 20.81 5.62
N PRO A 108 7.73 22.15 5.70
CA PRO A 108 6.58 23.01 5.96
C PRO A 108 5.45 22.77 4.95
N SER A 109 4.20 22.72 5.42
CA SER A 109 3.02 22.34 4.63
C SER A 109 2.79 23.19 3.36
N ALA A 110 3.18 24.47 3.38
CA ALA A 110 3.09 25.35 2.21
C ALA A 110 4.07 24.94 1.10
N LEU A 111 5.29 24.54 1.46
CA LEU A 111 6.30 24.09 0.52
C LEU A 111 5.94 22.72 -0.06
N LEU A 112 5.35 21.86 0.77
CA LEU A 112 4.81 20.58 0.29
C LEU A 112 3.76 20.77 -0.79
N ALA A 113 2.78 21.66 -0.58
CA ALA A 113 1.73 21.90 -1.58
C ALA A 113 2.32 22.34 -2.93
N ILE A 114 3.36 23.17 -2.93
CA ILE A 114 4.04 23.63 -4.15
C ILE A 114 4.86 22.49 -4.76
N CYS A 115 5.64 21.76 -3.97
CA CYS A 115 6.43 20.62 -4.42
C CYS A 115 5.56 19.51 -5.01
N PHE A 116 4.49 19.10 -4.33
CA PHE A 116 3.56 18.09 -4.83
C PHE A 116 2.87 18.52 -6.13
N LYS A 117 2.58 19.81 -6.30
CA LYS A 117 1.92 20.35 -7.49
C LYS A 117 2.88 20.52 -8.68
N MET A 118 4.13 20.87 -8.43
CA MET A 118 5.13 21.19 -9.46
C MET A 118 5.97 19.97 -9.88
N HIS A 119 6.13 18.96 -9.02
CA HIS A 119 7.06 17.87 -9.27
C HIS A 119 6.51 16.87 -10.32
N PRO A 120 7.12 16.77 -11.51
CA PRO A 120 6.58 15.96 -12.61
C PRO A 120 6.56 14.46 -12.29
N ARG A 121 7.47 13.98 -11.43
CA ARG A 121 7.44 12.57 -10.99
C ARG A 121 6.19 12.25 -10.20
N ILE A 122 5.75 13.14 -9.30
CA ILE A 122 4.56 12.92 -8.47
C ILE A 122 3.31 12.85 -9.34
N ARG A 123 3.24 13.71 -10.37
CA ARG A 123 2.14 13.68 -11.34
C ARG A 123 2.10 12.36 -12.12
N ARG A 124 3.25 11.84 -12.53
CA ARG A 124 3.34 10.54 -13.22
C ARG A 124 2.96 9.39 -12.29
N LEU A 125 3.51 9.35 -11.09
CA LEU A 125 3.20 8.35 -10.07
C LEU A 125 1.69 8.33 -9.76
N LYS A 126 1.07 9.50 -9.62
CA LYS A 126 -0.37 9.62 -9.42
C LYS A 126 -1.17 8.98 -10.55
N VAL A 127 -0.82 9.27 -11.80
CA VAL A 127 -1.54 8.73 -12.98
C VAL A 127 -1.41 7.21 -13.06
N ILE A 128 -0.22 6.67 -12.79
CA ILE A 128 0.02 5.22 -12.79
C ILE A 128 -0.76 4.55 -11.65
N LEU A 129 -0.73 5.14 -10.46
CA LEU A 129 -1.46 4.65 -9.29
C LEU A 129 -2.98 4.64 -9.53
N GLU A 130 -3.54 5.74 -10.07
CA GLU A 130 -4.96 5.83 -10.40
C GLU A 130 -5.37 4.80 -11.45
N ARG A 131 -4.52 4.59 -12.46
CA ARG A 131 -4.77 3.58 -13.51
C ARG A 131 -4.79 2.17 -12.94
N ASN A 132 -3.80 1.81 -12.13
CA ASN A 132 -3.67 0.46 -11.57
C ASN A 132 -4.77 0.21 -10.52
N LEU A 133 -5.09 1.19 -9.68
CA LEU A 133 -6.24 1.09 -8.75
C LEU A 133 -7.55 0.89 -9.49
N PHE A 134 -7.76 1.62 -10.59
CA PHE A 134 -8.97 1.46 -11.39
C PHE A 134 -9.08 0.06 -12.01
N GLN A 135 -7.96 -0.51 -12.45
CA GLN A 135 -7.91 -1.88 -12.95
C GLN A 135 -8.21 -2.90 -11.86
N ILE A 136 -7.60 -2.78 -10.68
CA ILE A 136 -7.86 -3.67 -9.54
C ILE A 136 -9.34 -3.61 -9.13
N MET A 137 -9.91 -2.40 -8.98
CA MET A 137 -11.34 -2.24 -8.68
C MET A 137 -12.25 -2.82 -9.76
N LYS A 138 -11.86 -2.71 -11.04
CA LYS A 138 -12.64 -3.26 -12.14
C LYS A 138 -12.62 -4.79 -12.14
N ASN A 139 -11.47 -5.40 -11.85
CA ASN A 139 -11.33 -6.85 -11.77
C ASN A 139 -12.19 -7.41 -10.62
N GLU A 140 -12.12 -6.79 -9.44
CA GLU A 140 -12.97 -7.10 -8.28
C GLU A 140 -14.48 -7.04 -8.59
N LEU A 141 -14.91 -5.99 -9.28
CA LEU A 141 -16.32 -5.82 -9.65
C LEU A 141 -16.79 -6.89 -10.65
N ASN A 142 -15.92 -7.31 -11.56
CA ASN A 142 -16.24 -8.33 -12.55
C ASN A 142 -16.35 -9.72 -11.89
N GLU A 143 -15.42 -10.10 -11.02
CA GLU A 143 -15.46 -11.41 -10.31
C GLU A 143 -16.68 -11.53 -9.38
N ARG A 144 -17.11 -10.43 -8.75
CA ARG A 144 -18.38 -10.39 -7.99
C ARG A 144 -19.62 -10.52 -8.86
N SER A 145 -19.57 -10.09 -10.12
CA SER A 145 -20.71 -10.21 -11.04
C SER A 145 -20.87 -11.62 -11.60
N GLU A 146 -19.76 -12.34 -11.79
CA GLU A 146 -19.75 -13.72 -12.28
C GLU A 146 -20.13 -14.73 -11.19
N SER A 147 -19.87 -14.43 -9.92
CA SER A 147 -20.26 -15.30 -8.78
C SER A 147 -21.74 -15.20 -8.38
N ILE A 148 -22.51 -14.29 -9.00
CA ILE A 148 -23.96 -14.09 -8.74
C ILE A 148 -24.84 -14.65 -9.88
N SER A 149 -24.24 -15.10 -11.00
CA SER A 149 -24.96 -15.79 -12.09
C SER A 149 -24.85 -17.31 -11.98
#